data_AF-A0A967LR39-F1
#
_entry.id   AF-A0A967LR39-F1
#
_cell.length_a   1.000
_cell.length_b   1.000
_cell.length_c   1.000
_cell.angle_alpha   90.00
_cell.angle_beta   90.00
_cell.angle_gamma   90.00
#
_symmetry.space_group_name_H-M   'P 1'
#
loop_
_entity.id
_entity.type
_entity.pdbx_description
1 polymer ?
#
loop_
_entity_poly.entity_id
_entity_poly.type
_entity_poly.pdbx_seq_one_letter_code
_entity_poly.pdbx_strand_id
1 'polypeptide(L)'
;PEELEGCETGMPDENPNTALFRIEVIRVPLDHPERAEIVSSPRIFGDLDAPPTHGEAPADRAAREAALEAARRRGAFTGEIRGVERVLSSRFVDPVLDSIAEARGGTTPNAADSAALRAALPDMLDRMFGQRRRTGPTQCHDITLYPAIDRAGGACEGYGMLIDISDPVNPRRIDAVADSNFSYWHSATFNNDGTKVLFTDEWGGGGGPKCRPTDPEEWGANAIFTIEDDEMTFESYYKLPAPQTPLENCVAHNGSLIPVPGRDVMVQGWYQGGISVFDWTDPANPVEIAFFDRGPVDAERMTSAGPGPSTGTTASSSAPRSPGGSTSWSSRPAPT
;
A
#
# COMPACT_ATOMS: atom_id res chain seq x y z
N PRO A 1 14.87 22.20 1.34
CA PRO A 1 15.26 22.07 -0.09
C PRO A 1 14.42 23.06 -0.91
N GLU A 2 15.09 23.90 -1.69
CA GLU A 2 14.40 24.62 -2.78
C GLU A 2 14.16 23.61 -3.91
N GLU A 3 12.96 23.62 -4.48
CA GLU A 3 12.58 22.76 -5.60
C GLU A 3 13.45 23.06 -6.83
N LEU A 4 13.57 22.08 -7.75
CA LEU A 4 14.32 22.27 -8.99
C LEU A 4 13.64 23.31 -9.91
N GLU A 5 14.42 23.97 -10.76
CA GLU A 5 13.91 24.89 -11.77
C GLU A 5 12.90 24.16 -12.70
N GLY A 6 11.68 24.70 -12.81
CA GLY A 6 10.57 24.09 -13.57
C GLY A 6 9.61 23.22 -12.74
N CYS A 7 9.91 22.95 -11.46
CA CYS A 7 8.95 22.34 -10.54
C CYS A 7 7.94 23.39 -10.07
N GLU A 8 6.72 23.33 -10.61
CA GLU A 8 5.67 24.26 -10.25
C GLU A 8 4.65 23.63 -9.29
N THR A 9 4.24 24.41 -8.29
CA THR A 9 3.19 24.03 -7.34
C THR A 9 1.85 24.64 -7.74
N GLY A 10 0.77 24.20 -7.09
CA GLY A 10 -0.60 24.68 -7.33
C GLY A 10 -1.49 23.60 -7.94
N MET A 11 -2.80 23.77 -7.74
CA MET A 11 -3.82 22.88 -8.33
C MET A 11 -3.97 23.16 -9.84
N PRO A 12 -4.47 22.20 -10.66
CA PRO A 12 -4.54 22.38 -12.11
C PRO A 12 -5.34 23.59 -12.60
N ASP A 13 -6.33 24.04 -11.81
CA ASP A 13 -7.14 25.23 -12.05
C ASP A 13 -6.38 26.55 -11.80
N GLU A 14 -5.40 26.53 -10.89
CA GLU A 14 -4.52 27.67 -10.59
C GLU A 14 -3.26 27.66 -11.48
N ASN A 15 -2.77 26.46 -11.77
CA ASN A 15 -1.56 26.23 -12.54
C ASN A 15 -1.74 25.03 -13.49
N PRO A 16 -1.98 25.27 -14.79
CA PRO A 16 -2.16 24.19 -15.76
C PRO A 16 -0.87 23.36 -15.98
N ASN A 17 0.30 23.89 -15.65
CA ASN A 17 1.60 23.21 -15.81
C ASN A 17 1.94 22.29 -14.64
N THR A 18 1.14 22.27 -13.57
CA THR A 18 1.33 21.37 -12.43
C THR A 18 1.40 19.89 -12.85
N ALA A 19 2.31 19.15 -12.20
CA ALA A 19 2.45 17.70 -12.38
C ALA A 19 1.35 16.90 -11.67
N LEU A 20 0.51 17.55 -10.84
CA LEU A 20 -0.60 16.88 -10.19
C LEU A 20 -1.57 16.29 -11.24
N PHE A 21 -2.04 15.08 -10.96
CA PHE A 21 -3.06 14.36 -11.73
C PHE A 21 -2.68 13.93 -13.16
N ARG A 22 -1.39 13.92 -13.51
CA ARG A 22 -0.90 13.46 -14.82
C ARG A 22 0.22 12.42 -14.69
N ILE A 23 0.45 11.67 -15.75
CA ILE A 23 1.67 10.89 -15.95
C ILE A 23 2.52 11.55 -17.03
N GLU A 24 3.84 11.31 -17.01
CA GLU A 24 4.74 11.71 -18.09
C GLU A 24 5.08 10.49 -18.95
N VAL A 25 4.89 10.60 -20.27
CA VAL A 25 5.33 9.58 -21.21
C VAL A 25 6.70 9.96 -21.73
N ILE A 26 7.69 9.14 -21.43
CA ILE A 26 9.08 9.38 -21.83
C ILE A 26 9.43 8.42 -22.98
N ARG A 27 9.79 8.98 -24.13
CA ARG A 27 10.35 8.21 -25.23
C ARG A 27 11.84 8.05 -25.01
N VAL A 28 12.32 6.80 -24.98
CA VAL A 28 13.75 6.48 -24.85
C VAL A 28 14.24 5.83 -26.15
N PRO A 29 15.04 6.53 -26.97
CA PRO A 29 15.68 5.92 -28.13
C PRO A 29 16.67 4.85 -27.68
N LEU A 30 16.53 3.61 -28.18
CA LEU A 30 17.36 2.47 -27.71
C LEU A 30 18.86 2.66 -27.96
N ASP A 31 19.23 3.23 -29.11
CA ASP A 31 20.64 3.48 -29.47
C ASP A 31 21.21 4.78 -28.86
N HIS A 32 20.33 5.66 -28.35
CA HIS A 32 20.67 6.99 -27.84
C HIS A 32 19.81 7.35 -26.62
N PRO A 33 19.91 6.62 -25.51
CA PRO A 33 19.07 6.83 -24.33
C PRO A 33 19.26 8.22 -23.71
N GLU A 34 20.41 8.88 -23.94
CA GLU A 34 20.68 10.26 -23.55
C GLU A 34 19.76 11.28 -24.22
N ARG A 35 19.06 10.89 -25.29
CA ARG A 35 18.08 11.72 -26.00
C ARG A 35 16.64 11.45 -25.54
N ALA A 36 16.47 10.84 -24.37
CA ALA A 36 15.14 10.63 -23.81
C ALA A 36 14.41 11.97 -23.62
N GLU A 37 13.14 12.00 -24.01
CA GLU A 37 12.31 13.21 -23.93
C GLU A 37 10.91 12.87 -23.46
N ILE A 38 10.29 13.81 -22.73
CA ILE A 38 8.85 13.75 -22.46
C ILE A 38 8.14 14.06 -23.78
N VAL A 39 7.36 13.09 -24.27
CA VAL A 39 6.61 13.23 -25.52
C VAL A 39 5.14 13.59 -25.29
N SER A 40 4.63 13.34 -24.09
CA SER A 40 3.28 13.75 -23.66
C SER A 40 3.13 13.70 -22.15
N SER A 41 2.08 14.37 -21.64
CA SER A 41 1.77 14.46 -20.20
C SER A 41 0.27 14.25 -19.92
N PRO A 42 -0.30 13.07 -20.21
CA PRO A 42 -1.76 12.86 -20.14
C PRO A 42 -2.28 12.88 -18.70
N ARG A 43 -3.42 13.55 -18.50
CA ARG A 43 -4.12 13.68 -17.20
C ARG A 43 -5.00 12.48 -16.90
N ILE A 44 -4.41 11.30 -16.76
CA ILE A 44 -5.17 10.05 -16.55
C ILE A 44 -5.89 10.00 -15.18
N PHE A 45 -5.45 10.80 -14.20
CA PHE A 45 -6.08 10.87 -12.88
C PHE A 45 -7.16 11.95 -12.77
N GLY A 46 -7.35 12.73 -13.83
CA GLY A 46 -8.31 13.84 -13.86
C GLY A 46 -9.74 13.38 -13.54
N ASP A 47 -10.49 14.28 -12.92
CA ASP A 47 -11.92 14.16 -12.62
C ASP A 47 -12.30 13.00 -11.68
N LEU A 48 -11.34 12.48 -10.93
CA LEU A 48 -11.59 11.52 -9.86
C LEU A 48 -11.69 12.24 -8.50
N ASP A 49 -12.70 11.85 -7.74
CA ASP A 49 -12.88 12.29 -6.36
C ASP A 49 -11.90 11.61 -5.41
N ALA A 50 -11.89 12.07 -4.16
CA ALA A 50 -11.17 11.36 -3.12
C ALA A 50 -11.73 9.93 -2.97
N PRO A 51 -10.87 8.89 -2.98
CA PRO A 51 -11.33 7.52 -2.88
C PRO A 51 -12.05 7.27 -1.54
N PRO A 52 -13.01 6.34 -1.50
CA PRO A 52 -13.65 5.94 -0.24
C PRO A 52 -12.61 5.33 0.70
N THR A 53 -12.88 5.41 2.00
CA THR A 53 -12.00 4.89 3.06
C THR A 53 -12.84 4.30 4.18
N HIS A 54 -12.32 3.30 4.88
CA HIS A 54 -12.90 2.78 6.13
C HIS A 54 -12.04 3.11 7.36
N GLY A 55 -12.56 2.78 8.55
CA GLY A 55 -11.82 2.87 9.81
C GLY A 55 -10.86 1.70 10.06
N GLU A 56 -10.28 1.65 11.25
CA GLU A 56 -9.39 0.56 11.69
C GLU A 56 -10.13 -0.78 11.86
N ALA A 57 -9.39 -1.89 11.71
CA ALA A 57 -9.93 -3.22 12.02
C ALA A 57 -10.36 -3.26 13.50
N PRO A 58 -11.36 -4.09 13.86
CA PRO A 58 -11.73 -4.27 15.26
C PRO A 58 -10.55 -4.63 16.17
N ALA A 59 -9.67 -5.54 15.72
CA ALA A 59 -8.49 -5.95 16.46
C ALA A 59 -7.46 -4.81 16.63
N ASP A 60 -7.24 -4.00 15.59
CA ASP A 60 -6.29 -2.88 15.63
C ASP A 60 -6.81 -1.75 16.51
N ARG A 61 -8.10 -1.44 16.41
CA ARG A 61 -8.79 -0.48 17.28
C ARG A 61 -8.66 -0.88 18.75
N ALA A 62 -8.95 -2.15 19.07
CA ALA A 62 -8.82 -2.66 20.43
C ALA A 62 -7.38 -2.59 20.95
N ALA A 63 -6.39 -2.96 20.12
CA ALA A 63 -4.97 -2.86 20.47
C ALA A 63 -4.54 -1.41 20.71
N ARG A 64 -4.98 -0.47 19.87
CA ARG A 64 -4.73 0.97 20.04
C ARG A 64 -5.35 1.50 21.32
N GLU A 65 -6.60 1.18 21.60
CA GLU A 65 -7.30 1.61 22.82
C GLU A 65 -6.59 1.09 24.09
N ALA A 66 -6.17 -0.18 24.09
CA ALA A 66 -5.38 -0.75 25.18
C ALA A 66 -4.01 -0.05 25.33
N ALA A 67 -3.33 0.26 24.22
CA ALA A 67 -2.07 0.99 24.24
C ALA A 67 -2.22 2.42 24.75
N LEU A 68 -3.29 3.12 24.39
CA LEU A 68 -3.62 4.45 24.89
C LEU A 68 -3.89 4.42 26.40
N GLU A 69 -4.67 3.46 26.90
CA GLU A 69 -4.92 3.29 28.33
C GLU A 69 -3.62 3.01 29.10
N ALA A 70 -2.79 2.10 28.60
CA ALA A 70 -1.49 1.82 29.19
C ALA A 70 -0.57 3.05 29.18
N ALA A 71 -0.55 3.81 28.08
CA ALA A 71 0.22 5.05 27.92
C ALA A 71 -0.22 6.14 28.91
N ARG A 72 -1.54 6.32 29.10
CA ARG A 72 -2.11 7.25 30.08
C ARG A 72 -1.67 6.89 31.50
N ARG A 73 -1.70 5.61 31.88
CA ARG A 73 -1.28 5.14 33.22
C ARG A 73 0.18 5.44 33.53
N ARG A 74 1.06 5.38 32.54
CA ARG A 74 2.49 5.71 32.66
C ARG A 74 2.81 7.19 32.37
N GLY A 75 1.79 8.04 32.24
CA GLY A 75 1.93 9.48 32.04
C GLY A 75 2.47 9.89 30.67
N ALA A 76 2.46 9.00 29.68
CA ALA A 76 2.90 9.32 28.33
C ALA A 76 1.95 10.32 27.63
N PHE A 77 2.47 11.00 26.61
CA PHE A 77 1.70 11.98 25.84
C PHE A 77 0.88 11.27 24.75
N THR A 78 -0.34 11.74 24.57
CA THR A 78 -1.28 11.28 23.55
C THR A 78 -1.80 12.50 22.80
N GLY A 79 -2.24 12.30 21.57
CA GLY A 79 -2.81 13.38 20.76
C GLY A 79 -3.59 12.83 19.57
N GLU A 80 -4.53 13.64 19.08
CA GLU A 80 -5.33 13.30 17.91
C GLU A 80 -4.57 13.64 16.63
N ILE A 81 -4.44 12.65 15.74
CA ILE A 81 -3.82 12.82 14.43
C ILE A 81 -4.83 12.31 13.39
N ARG A 82 -5.32 13.21 12.53
CA ARG A 82 -6.31 12.90 11.48
C ARG A 82 -7.56 12.19 12.02
N GLY A 83 -8.10 12.65 13.14
CA GLY A 83 -9.30 12.09 13.76
C GLY A 83 -9.07 10.81 14.57
N VAL A 84 -7.83 10.36 14.74
CA VAL A 84 -7.49 9.16 15.53
C VAL A 84 -6.50 9.52 16.63
N GLU A 85 -6.87 9.24 17.87
CA GLU A 85 -5.98 9.42 19.02
C GLU A 85 -4.85 8.38 19.01
N ARG A 86 -3.60 8.85 19.17
CA ARG A 86 -2.38 8.03 19.17
C ARG A 86 -1.45 8.42 20.31
N VAL A 87 -0.63 7.46 20.74
CA VAL A 87 0.50 7.73 21.65
C VAL A 87 1.57 8.47 20.86
N LEU A 88 2.02 9.61 21.37
CA LEU A 88 3.07 10.40 20.75
C LEU A 88 4.43 9.80 21.09
N SER A 89 5.28 9.63 20.07
CA SER A 89 6.62 9.06 20.26
C SER A 89 7.51 10.00 21.08
N SER A 90 8.44 9.43 21.86
CA SER A 90 9.43 10.23 22.60
C SER A 90 10.29 11.08 21.67
N ARG A 91 10.58 10.59 20.45
CA ARG A 91 11.28 11.37 19.41
C ARG A 91 10.57 12.67 19.02
N PHE A 92 9.25 12.73 19.17
CA PHE A 92 8.48 13.95 18.96
C PHE A 92 8.35 14.76 20.26
N VAL A 93 8.07 14.10 21.38
CA VAL A 93 7.77 14.74 22.66
C VAL A 93 9.01 15.37 23.29
N ASP A 94 10.13 14.66 23.33
CA ASP A 94 11.32 15.07 24.09
C ASP A 94 11.90 16.39 23.56
N PRO A 95 12.10 16.61 22.24
CA PRO A 95 12.61 17.88 21.72
C PRO A 95 11.68 19.07 22.02
N VAL A 96 10.38 18.83 22.05
CA VAL A 96 9.40 19.89 22.37
C VAL A 96 9.43 20.22 23.86
N LEU A 97 9.55 19.21 24.73
CA LEU A 97 9.73 19.42 26.16
C LEU A 97 11.02 20.17 26.47
N ASP A 98 12.12 19.83 25.80
CA ASP A 98 13.40 20.52 25.94
C ASP A 98 13.27 22.00 25.52
N SER A 99 12.61 22.27 24.38
CA SER A 99 12.35 23.64 23.92
C SER A 99 11.51 24.46 24.92
N ILE A 100 10.48 23.85 25.52
CA ILE A 100 9.66 24.51 26.55
C ILE A 100 10.48 24.78 27.82
N ALA A 101 11.31 23.83 28.23
CA ALA A 101 12.19 23.97 29.39
C ALA A 101 13.20 25.11 29.17
N GLU A 102 13.82 25.18 27.99
CA GLU A 102 14.75 26.24 27.60
C GLU A 102 14.07 27.61 27.56
N ALA A 103 12.85 27.71 27.01
CA ALA A 103 12.08 28.95 26.98
C ALA A 103 11.75 29.48 28.39
N ARG A 104 11.62 28.58 29.37
CA ARG A 104 11.47 28.91 30.81
C ARG A 104 12.81 29.27 31.48
N GLY A 105 13.95 29.08 30.82
CA GLY A 105 15.29 29.24 31.38
C GLY A 105 15.76 28.05 32.23
N GLY A 106 15.16 26.87 32.05
CA GLY A 106 15.57 25.61 32.68
C GLY A 106 16.46 24.76 31.78
N THR A 107 17.24 23.87 32.38
CA THR A 107 18.13 22.91 31.68
C THR A 107 17.54 21.50 31.55
N THR A 108 16.40 21.23 32.19
CA THR A 108 15.70 19.94 32.14
C THR A 108 14.18 20.15 32.23
N PRO A 109 13.37 19.38 31.48
CA PRO A 109 11.92 19.41 31.58
C PRO A 109 11.39 19.06 32.98
N ASN A 110 10.30 19.70 33.38
CA ASN A 110 9.60 19.43 34.64
C ASN A 110 8.08 19.22 34.43
N ALA A 111 7.34 19.09 35.55
CA ALA A 111 5.90 18.87 35.52
C ALA A 111 5.10 20.04 34.89
N ALA A 112 5.57 21.28 35.07
CA ALA A 112 4.95 22.45 34.46
C ALA A 112 5.15 22.47 32.94
N ASP A 113 6.34 22.09 32.46
CA ASP A 113 6.64 21.97 31.02
C ASP A 113 5.78 20.88 30.38
N SER A 114 5.61 19.76 31.09
CA SER A 114 4.74 18.66 30.67
C SER A 114 3.26 19.09 30.59
N ALA A 115 2.80 19.92 31.53
CA ALA A 115 1.43 20.45 31.51
C ALA A 115 1.24 21.45 30.35
N ALA A 116 2.23 22.32 30.12
CA ALA A 116 2.23 23.27 29.01
C ALA A 116 2.19 22.56 27.66
N LEU A 117 3.00 21.50 27.48
CA LEU A 117 2.95 20.69 26.26
C LEU A 117 1.57 20.05 26.07
N ARG A 118 0.99 19.41 27.09
CA ARG A 118 -0.36 18.80 26.96
C ARG A 118 -1.42 19.81 26.53
N ALA A 119 -1.34 21.04 27.01
CA ALA A 119 -2.27 22.10 26.62
C ALA A 119 -2.05 22.59 25.17
N ALA A 120 -0.80 22.61 24.70
CA ALA A 120 -0.44 23.07 23.35
C ALA A 120 -0.60 21.97 22.27
N LEU A 121 -0.63 20.70 22.65
CA LEU A 121 -0.61 19.57 21.72
C LEU A 121 -1.73 19.61 20.66
N PRO A 122 -3.01 19.88 20.99
CA PRO A 122 -4.07 19.91 19.98
C PRO A 122 -3.77 20.90 18.84
N ASP A 123 -3.47 22.16 19.17
CA ASP A 123 -3.15 23.20 18.19
C ASP A 123 -1.87 22.87 17.39
N MET A 124 -0.87 22.28 18.05
CA MET A 124 0.36 21.85 17.39
C MET A 124 0.09 20.74 16.36
N LEU A 125 -0.71 19.75 16.74
CA LEU A 125 -1.04 18.62 15.87
C LEU A 125 -1.98 19.04 14.74
N ASP A 126 -2.90 19.97 14.97
CA ASP A 126 -3.76 20.52 13.91
C ASP A 126 -2.98 21.32 12.88
N ARG A 127 -1.97 22.10 13.30
CA ARG A 127 -1.09 22.80 12.35
C ARG A 127 -0.22 21.84 11.53
N MET A 128 0.15 20.70 12.11
CA MET A 128 1.04 19.73 11.49
C MET A 128 0.30 18.71 10.61
N PHE A 129 -0.87 18.28 11.05
CA PHE A 129 -1.62 17.13 10.52
C PHE A 129 -3.10 17.42 10.28
N GLY A 130 -3.53 18.68 10.43
CA GLY A 130 -4.89 19.12 10.16
C GLY A 130 -5.36 18.70 8.76
N GLN A 131 -6.68 18.64 8.60
CA GLN A 131 -7.27 18.04 7.41
C GLN A 131 -6.87 18.81 6.15
N ARG A 132 -6.01 18.20 5.33
CA ARG A 132 -5.81 18.60 3.95
C ARG A 132 -7.06 18.22 3.16
N ARG A 133 -7.48 19.09 2.24
CA ARG A 133 -8.56 18.79 1.29
C ARG A 133 -8.20 17.47 0.59
N ARG A 134 -9.05 16.46 0.75
CA ARG A 134 -8.87 15.19 0.04
C ARG A 134 -9.20 15.43 -1.43
N THR A 135 -8.28 15.08 -2.30
CA THR A 135 -8.43 15.13 -3.76
C THR A 135 -8.40 13.71 -4.31
N GLY A 136 -8.67 13.55 -5.60
CA GLY A 136 -8.39 12.30 -6.31
C GLY A 136 -6.92 11.89 -6.28
N PRO A 137 -6.60 10.71 -6.84
CA PRO A 137 -5.25 10.15 -6.83
C PRO A 137 -4.30 11.03 -7.65
N THR A 138 -3.03 11.11 -7.25
CA THR A 138 -2.04 11.92 -7.98
C THR A 138 -0.89 11.11 -8.57
N GLN A 139 -0.85 9.81 -8.26
CA GLN A 139 0.20 8.90 -8.69
C GLN A 139 -0.33 7.46 -8.73
N CYS A 140 0.39 6.60 -9.42
CA CYS A 140 0.27 5.15 -9.27
C CYS A 140 1.45 4.60 -8.48
N HIS A 141 1.20 3.58 -7.68
CA HIS A 141 2.25 2.75 -7.12
C HIS A 141 2.88 1.92 -8.26
N ASP A 142 2.07 1.08 -8.91
CA ASP A 142 2.47 0.33 -10.10
C ASP A 142 1.54 0.57 -11.29
N ILE A 143 2.11 0.43 -12.50
CA ILE A 143 1.37 0.31 -13.76
C ILE A 143 1.88 -0.93 -14.49
N THR A 144 0.98 -1.89 -14.73
CA THR A 144 1.25 -3.10 -15.49
C THR A 144 0.84 -2.91 -16.94
N LEU A 145 1.79 -3.05 -17.86
CA LEU A 145 1.54 -2.95 -19.30
C LEU A 145 1.24 -4.33 -19.88
N TYR A 146 0.23 -4.40 -20.75
CA TYR A 146 -0.05 -5.56 -21.60
C TYR A 146 -0.16 -5.11 -23.08
N PRO A 147 0.98 -4.82 -23.74
CA PRO A 147 0.98 -4.23 -25.08
C PRO A 147 0.37 -5.14 -26.16
N ALA A 148 0.37 -6.46 -25.96
CA ALA A 148 -0.19 -7.39 -26.95
C ALA A 148 -1.72 -7.25 -27.13
N ILE A 149 -2.41 -6.60 -26.19
CA ILE A 149 -3.84 -6.30 -26.23
C ILE A 149 -4.12 -4.80 -26.09
N ASP A 150 -3.10 -3.95 -26.23
CA ASP A 150 -3.22 -2.49 -26.10
C ASP A 150 -3.86 -2.02 -24.78
N ARG A 151 -3.56 -2.70 -23.66
CA ARG A 151 -4.07 -2.35 -22.33
C ARG A 151 -2.97 -2.19 -21.30
N ALA A 152 -3.26 -1.39 -20.27
CA ALA A 152 -2.50 -1.32 -19.04
C ALA A 152 -3.43 -1.23 -17.82
N GLY A 153 -2.96 -1.73 -16.68
CA GLY A 153 -3.65 -1.69 -15.40
C GLY A 153 -2.86 -0.86 -14.41
N GLY A 154 -3.47 0.16 -13.81
CA GLY A 154 -2.81 1.06 -12.85
C GLY A 154 -3.35 0.89 -11.44
N ALA A 155 -2.48 0.75 -10.45
CA ALA A 155 -2.83 0.77 -9.03
C ALA A 155 -2.49 2.16 -8.44
N CYS A 156 -3.49 3.03 -8.34
CA CYS A 156 -3.29 4.48 -8.25
C CYS A 156 -4.02 5.12 -7.06
N GLU A 157 -3.33 5.14 -5.91
CA GLU A 157 -3.72 5.85 -4.68
C GLU A 157 -5.22 5.78 -4.34
N GLY A 158 -5.77 4.57 -4.25
CA GLY A 158 -7.19 4.37 -3.94
C GLY A 158 -8.04 3.95 -5.13
N TYR A 159 -7.45 3.88 -6.33
CA TYR A 159 -8.13 3.46 -7.55
C TYR A 159 -7.38 2.33 -8.27
N GLY A 160 -8.12 1.38 -8.80
CA GLY A 160 -7.69 0.50 -9.89
C GLY A 160 -8.10 1.12 -11.21
N MET A 161 -7.17 1.28 -12.15
CA MET A 161 -7.42 1.93 -13.43
C MET A 161 -7.22 0.96 -14.59
N LEU A 162 -8.15 0.99 -15.54
CA LEU A 162 -7.96 0.39 -16.86
C LEU A 162 -7.56 1.48 -17.84
N ILE A 163 -6.47 1.25 -18.57
CA ILE A 163 -5.82 2.24 -19.42
C ILE A 163 -5.67 1.67 -20.82
N ASP A 164 -6.17 2.39 -21.83
CA ASP A 164 -5.90 2.13 -23.25
C ASP A 164 -4.51 2.67 -23.60
N ILE A 165 -3.68 1.81 -24.19
CA ILE A 165 -2.32 2.13 -24.63
C ILE A 165 -2.10 1.85 -26.14
N SER A 166 -3.17 1.75 -26.93
CA SER A 166 -3.10 1.57 -28.39
C SER A 166 -2.32 2.70 -29.08
N ASP A 167 -2.40 3.92 -28.54
CA ASP A 167 -1.41 4.98 -28.74
C ASP A 167 -0.56 5.12 -27.48
N PRO A 168 0.64 4.52 -27.41
CA PRO A 168 1.48 4.56 -26.21
C PRO A 168 2.04 5.97 -25.95
N VAL A 169 1.98 6.88 -26.93
CA VAL A 169 2.32 8.29 -26.71
C VAL A 169 1.16 9.01 -26.04
N ASN A 170 -0.09 8.57 -26.18
CA ASN A 170 -1.25 9.24 -25.59
C ASN A 170 -2.17 8.24 -24.86
N PRO A 171 -1.69 7.60 -23.78
CA PRO A 171 -2.50 6.65 -23.04
C PRO A 171 -3.72 7.32 -22.42
N ARG A 172 -4.83 6.59 -22.37
CA ARG A 172 -6.11 7.12 -21.88
C ARG A 172 -6.70 6.20 -20.82
N ARG A 173 -7.06 6.76 -19.67
CA ARG A 173 -7.90 6.05 -18.70
C ARG A 173 -9.27 5.79 -19.34
N ILE A 174 -9.65 4.52 -19.44
CA ILE A 174 -10.93 4.08 -19.99
C ILE A 174 -11.92 3.71 -18.88
N ASP A 175 -11.42 3.18 -17.76
CA ASP A 175 -12.23 2.93 -16.58
C ASP A 175 -11.43 3.08 -15.28
N ALA A 176 -12.12 3.30 -14.17
CA ALA A 176 -11.53 3.30 -12.84
C ALA A 176 -12.53 2.83 -11.77
N VAL A 177 -12.05 1.91 -10.93
CA VAL A 177 -12.77 1.37 -9.78
C VAL A 177 -12.10 1.82 -8.49
N ALA A 178 -12.89 2.00 -7.43
CA ALA A 178 -12.39 2.22 -6.09
C ALA A 178 -13.12 1.30 -5.12
N ASP A 179 -12.41 0.87 -4.09
CA ASP A 179 -12.89 -0.08 -3.10
C ASP A 179 -12.51 0.45 -1.72
N SER A 180 -13.52 0.64 -0.87
CA SER A 180 -13.30 1.10 0.49
C SER A 180 -12.51 0.12 1.35
N ASN A 181 -12.47 -1.17 0.98
CA ASN A 181 -11.73 -2.24 1.68
C ASN A 181 -10.23 -2.21 1.44
N PHE A 182 -9.79 -1.56 0.36
CA PHE A 182 -8.39 -1.43 0.06
C PHE A 182 -7.78 -0.29 0.88
N SER A 183 -6.63 -0.58 1.49
CA SER A 183 -5.83 0.39 2.22
C SER A 183 -4.68 0.91 1.37
N TYR A 184 -4.11 0.07 0.51
CA TYR A 184 -3.00 0.41 -0.37
C TYR A 184 -3.07 -0.37 -1.69
N TRP A 185 -3.51 0.32 -2.74
CA TRP A 185 -3.53 -0.22 -4.11
C TRP A 185 -2.10 -0.35 -4.62
N HIS A 186 -1.63 -1.59 -4.75
CA HIS A 186 -0.22 -1.89 -5.00
C HIS A 186 0.09 -2.23 -6.45
N SER A 187 -0.58 -3.25 -7.00
CA SER A 187 -0.28 -3.80 -8.33
C SER A 187 -1.54 -4.24 -9.05
N ALA A 188 -1.45 -4.34 -10.38
CA ALA A 188 -2.48 -4.89 -11.25
C ALA A 188 -1.94 -6.08 -12.05
N THR A 189 -2.70 -7.15 -12.21
CA THR A 189 -2.29 -8.33 -12.99
C THR A 189 -3.44 -8.77 -13.88
N PHE A 190 -3.25 -8.71 -15.20
CA PHE A 190 -4.22 -9.27 -16.14
C PHE A 190 -4.15 -10.79 -16.14
N ASN A 191 -5.25 -11.45 -16.50
CA ASN A 191 -5.22 -12.85 -16.89
C ASN A 191 -4.64 -13.02 -18.31
N ASN A 192 -4.39 -14.27 -18.76
CA ASN A 192 -3.69 -14.51 -20.04
C ASN A 192 -4.47 -13.92 -21.23
N ASP A 193 -5.79 -13.98 -21.20
CA ASP A 193 -6.66 -13.51 -22.29
C ASP A 193 -6.98 -12.01 -22.22
N GLY A 194 -6.58 -11.31 -21.15
CA GLY A 194 -6.90 -9.89 -20.95
C GLY A 194 -8.36 -9.60 -20.60
N THR A 195 -9.14 -10.62 -20.26
CA THR A 195 -10.58 -10.54 -19.92
C THR A 195 -10.83 -10.33 -18.43
N LYS A 196 -9.78 -10.36 -17.60
CA LYS A 196 -9.84 -10.13 -16.16
C LYS A 196 -8.62 -9.35 -15.71
N VAL A 197 -8.78 -8.59 -14.62
CA VAL A 197 -7.69 -7.95 -13.91
C VAL A 197 -7.84 -8.16 -12.41
N LEU A 198 -6.72 -8.42 -11.76
CA LEU A 198 -6.61 -8.57 -10.32
C LEU A 198 -5.81 -7.39 -9.76
N PHE A 199 -6.36 -6.72 -8.75
CA PHE A 199 -5.66 -5.67 -7.99
C PHE A 199 -5.28 -6.17 -6.60
N THR A 200 -4.13 -5.73 -6.11
CA THR A 200 -3.55 -6.18 -4.84
C THR A 200 -3.64 -5.08 -3.77
N ASP A 201 -4.16 -5.39 -2.59
CA ASP A 201 -4.10 -4.53 -1.41
C ASP A 201 -2.89 -4.86 -0.52
N GLU A 202 -1.82 -4.10 -0.67
CA GLU A 202 -0.60 -4.27 0.10
C GLU A 202 -0.66 -3.47 1.40
N TRP A 203 -1.65 -3.82 2.23
CA TRP A 203 -2.06 -3.03 3.38
C TRP A 203 -0.89 -2.56 4.25
N GLY A 204 -0.82 -1.24 4.45
CA GLY A 204 0.23 -0.62 5.26
C GLY A 204 1.61 -0.66 4.61
N GLY A 205 1.68 -0.69 3.27
CA GLY A 205 2.93 -0.77 2.51
C GLY A 205 3.69 -2.06 2.79
N GLY A 206 2.95 -3.17 2.90
CA GLY A 206 3.52 -4.48 3.19
C GLY A 206 3.79 -4.76 4.68
N GLY A 207 3.66 -3.77 5.56
CA GLY A 207 4.00 -3.93 6.99
C GLY A 207 2.88 -4.53 7.85
N GLY A 208 1.65 -4.59 7.36
CA GLY A 208 0.48 -4.99 8.16
C GLY A 208 0.35 -6.49 8.43
N PRO A 209 -0.11 -6.93 9.61
CA PRO A 209 -0.48 -8.32 9.88
C PRO A 209 -1.95 -8.54 9.53
N LYS A 210 -2.30 -8.59 8.24
CA LYS A 210 -3.70 -8.69 7.81
C LYS A 210 -4.20 -10.08 7.50
N CYS A 211 -3.40 -11.11 7.72
CA CYS A 211 -3.85 -12.49 7.63
C CYS A 211 -4.26 -13.08 8.99
N ARG A 212 -4.62 -12.27 10.00
CA ARG A 212 -5.05 -12.82 11.30
C ARG A 212 -6.45 -13.45 11.17
N PRO A 213 -6.81 -14.43 12.01
CA PRO A 213 -8.16 -15.02 12.01
C PRO A 213 -9.31 -14.03 12.22
N THR A 214 -9.02 -12.85 12.74
CA THR A 214 -10.00 -11.79 13.04
C THR A 214 -10.08 -10.70 11.97
N ASP A 215 -9.17 -10.69 10.99
CA ASP A 215 -9.23 -9.73 9.90
C ASP A 215 -10.27 -10.18 8.87
N PRO A 216 -11.05 -9.25 8.28
CA PRO A 216 -11.95 -9.56 7.17
C PRO A 216 -11.21 -10.21 5.98
N GLU A 217 -11.91 -11.01 5.19
CA GLU A 217 -11.31 -11.70 4.03
C GLU A 217 -10.94 -10.72 2.92
N GLU A 218 -11.63 -9.60 2.84
CA GLU A 218 -11.46 -8.53 1.86
C GLU A 218 -10.33 -7.54 2.21
N TRP A 219 -9.67 -7.67 3.37
CA TRP A 219 -8.62 -6.74 3.82
C TRP A 219 -7.22 -7.31 3.64
N GLY A 220 -6.31 -6.53 3.04
CA GLY A 220 -4.97 -6.99 2.68
C GLY A 220 -5.01 -8.14 1.66
N ALA A 221 -6.02 -8.12 0.79
CA ALA A 221 -6.38 -9.18 -0.14
C ALA A 221 -6.28 -8.72 -1.60
N ASN A 222 -6.53 -9.63 -2.53
CA ASN A 222 -6.74 -9.28 -3.92
C ASN A 222 -8.22 -9.02 -4.18
N ALA A 223 -8.53 -8.09 -5.07
CA ALA A 223 -9.84 -7.92 -5.69
C ALA A 223 -9.77 -8.32 -7.17
N ILE A 224 -10.72 -9.14 -7.61
CA ILE A 224 -10.79 -9.68 -8.97
C ILE A 224 -11.93 -9.00 -9.72
N PHE A 225 -11.62 -8.54 -10.92
CA PHE A 225 -12.56 -7.90 -11.83
C PHE A 225 -12.57 -8.61 -13.18
N THR A 226 -13.75 -8.78 -13.77
CA THR A 226 -13.92 -9.08 -15.19
C THR A 226 -13.88 -7.79 -16.00
N ILE A 227 -13.50 -7.89 -17.27
CA ILE A 227 -13.44 -6.77 -18.21
C ILE A 227 -14.36 -7.08 -19.39
N GLU A 228 -15.41 -6.28 -19.53
CA GLU A 228 -16.36 -6.34 -20.65
C GLU A 228 -16.62 -4.93 -21.16
N ASP A 229 -16.57 -4.72 -22.48
CA ASP A 229 -16.83 -3.42 -23.12
C ASP A 229 -16.06 -2.23 -22.50
N ASP A 230 -14.78 -2.46 -22.18
CA ASP A 230 -13.87 -1.49 -21.53
C ASP A 230 -14.25 -1.09 -20.09
N GLU A 231 -15.18 -1.79 -19.45
CA GLU A 231 -15.59 -1.59 -18.05
C GLU A 231 -15.16 -2.77 -17.16
N MET A 232 -14.71 -2.46 -15.94
CA MET A 232 -14.35 -3.43 -14.92
C MET A 232 -15.54 -3.74 -14.02
N THR A 233 -15.93 -5.01 -13.92
CA THR A 233 -16.97 -5.49 -13.00
C THR A 233 -16.34 -6.30 -11.87
N PHE A 234 -16.62 -5.91 -10.62
CA PHE A 234 -16.13 -6.63 -9.45
C PHE A 234 -16.79 -8.00 -9.32
N GLU A 235 -15.98 -9.03 -9.05
CA GLU A 235 -16.44 -10.42 -8.93
C GLU A 235 -16.27 -10.95 -7.51
N SER A 236 -15.03 -10.98 -7.01
CA SER A 236 -14.73 -11.55 -5.71
C SER A 236 -13.39 -11.05 -5.15
N TYR A 237 -13.09 -11.46 -3.93
CA TYR A 237 -11.78 -11.32 -3.33
C TYR A 237 -11.04 -12.65 -3.29
N TYR A 238 -9.71 -12.59 -3.34
CA TYR A 238 -8.86 -13.71 -3.00
C TYR A 238 -7.90 -13.33 -1.88
N LYS A 239 -7.87 -14.15 -0.83
CA LYS A 239 -6.93 -14.01 0.29
C LYS A 239 -6.27 -15.34 0.60
N LEU A 240 -5.01 -15.28 1.05
CA LEU A 240 -4.30 -16.43 1.61
C LEU A 240 -5.19 -17.14 2.66
N PRO A 241 -5.56 -18.43 2.45
CA PRO A 241 -6.46 -19.14 3.37
C PRO A 241 -5.83 -19.46 4.73
N ALA A 242 -4.50 -19.51 4.81
CA ALA A 242 -3.76 -19.88 6.01
C ALA A 242 -3.67 -18.68 7.00
N PRO A 243 -4.31 -18.74 8.18
CA PRO A 243 -4.23 -17.66 9.14
C PRO A 243 -2.82 -17.52 9.72
N GLN A 244 -2.35 -16.28 9.85
CA GLN A 244 -1.03 -15.93 10.39
C GLN A 244 -1.15 -15.22 11.74
N THR A 245 -0.04 -15.12 12.46
CA THR A 245 -0.02 -14.46 13.77
C THR A 245 0.04 -12.93 13.64
N PRO A 246 -0.27 -12.18 14.71
CA PRO A 246 -0.08 -10.73 14.73
C PRO A 246 1.38 -10.26 14.62
N LEU A 247 2.36 -11.18 14.67
CA LEU A 247 3.79 -10.86 14.60
C LEU A 247 4.35 -11.01 13.18
N GLU A 248 3.50 -11.37 12.23
CA GLU A 248 3.86 -11.60 10.83
C GLU A 248 3.22 -10.54 9.96
N ASN A 249 4.04 -9.79 9.22
CA ASN A 249 3.49 -8.99 8.15
C ASN A 249 3.00 -9.94 7.05
N CYS A 250 1.70 -9.88 6.76
CA CYS A 250 1.03 -10.74 5.80
C CYS A 250 -0.12 -9.97 5.17
N VAL A 251 0.07 -9.65 3.90
CA VAL A 251 -0.84 -8.95 3.00
C VAL A 251 -0.56 -9.45 1.59
N ALA A 252 -1.53 -9.28 0.70
CA ALA A 252 -1.33 -9.51 -0.72
C ALA A 252 -0.19 -8.63 -1.23
N HIS A 253 0.71 -9.21 -2.02
CA HIS A 253 1.81 -8.48 -2.67
C HIS A 253 1.93 -8.94 -4.14
N ASN A 254 3.04 -8.64 -4.81
CA ASN A 254 3.21 -8.98 -6.22
C ASN A 254 3.07 -10.48 -6.50
N GLY A 255 2.48 -10.76 -7.66
CA GLY A 255 2.43 -12.11 -8.20
C GLY A 255 2.51 -12.09 -9.72
N SER A 256 2.59 -13.27 -10.30
CA SER A 256 2.74 -13.47 -11.73
C SER A 256 1.92 -14.65 -12.19
N LEU A 257 1.35 -14.54 -13.38
CA LEU A 257 0.68 -15.65 -14.01
C LEU A 257 1.63 -16.81 -14.29
N ILE A 258 1.15 -18.01 -14.04
CA ILE A 258 1.72 -19.25 -14.56
C ILE A 258 0.94 -19.55 -15.85
N PRO A 259 1.60 -19.54 -17.02
CA PRO A 259 0.91 -19.74 -18.30
C PRO A 259 0.47 -21.21 -18.43
N VAL A 260 -0.81 -21.47 -18.14
CA VAL A 260 -1.45 -22.78 -18.28
C VAL A 260 -2.60 -22.63 -19.27
N PRO A 261 -2.57 -23.31 -20.43
CA PRO A 261 -3.67 -23.20 -21.40
C PRO A 261 -5.04 -23.50 -20.79
N GLY A 262 -5.98 -22.57 -20.97
CA GLY A 262 -7.35 -22.70 -20.47
C GLY A 262 -7.53 -22.49 -18.96
N ARG A 263 -6.49 -22.03 -18.24
CA ARG A 263 -6.57 -21.70 -16.82
C ARG A 263 -5.87 -20.38 -16.51
N ASP A 264 -6.45 -19.64 -15.60
CA ASP A 264 -5.85 -18.47 -14.99
C ASP A 264 -5.24 -18.90 -13.65
N VAL A 265 -3.93 -19.18 -13.64
CA VAL A 265 -3.20 -19.60 -12.43
C VAL A 265 -2.15 -18.55 -12.11
N MET A 266 -2.05 -18.15 -10.84
CA MET A 266 -1.11 -17.14 -10.38
C MET A 266 -0.28 -17.68 -9.22
N VAL A 267 1.00 -17.31 -9.18
CA VAL A 267 1.86 -17.44 -8.00
C VAL A 267 2.07 -16.05 -7.40
N GLN A 268 1.85 -15.91 -6.09
CA GLN A 268 1.87 -14.63 -5.42
C GLN A 268 2.54 -14.70 -4.05
N GLY A 269 3.30 -13.66 -3.72
CA GLY A 269 3.87 -13.48 -2.40
C GLY A 269 2.90 -12.85 -1.39
N TRP A 270 2.98 -13.31 -0.15
CA TRP A 270 2.19 -12.84 0.99
C TRP A 270 3.09 -12.42 2.16
N TYR A 271 4.25 -11.85 1.86
CA TYR A 271 5.30 -11.51 2.83
C TYR A 271 5.69 -12.71 3.73
N GLN A 272 5.48 -12.63 5.05
CA GLN A 272 5.77 -13.75 5.96
C GLN A 272 4.75 -14.88 5.85
N GLY A 273 3.55 -14.63 5.30
CA GLY A 273 2.61 -15.68 4.90
C GLY A 273 3.13 -16.56 3.76
N GLY A 274 4.27 -16.21 3.16
CA GLY A 274 4.98 -17.02 2.19
C GLY A 274 4.47 -16.85 0.77
N ILE A 275 4.22 -17.95 0.08
CA ILE A 275 3.81 -17.97 -1.32
C ILE A 275 2.51 -18.77 -1.43
N SER A 276 1.53 -18.22 -2.14
CA SER A 276 0.36 -18.97 -2.56
C SER A 276 0.32 -19.10 -4.09
N VAL A 277 -0.06 -20.29 -4.55
CA VAL A 277 -0.40 -20.57 -5.94
C VAL A 277 -1.90 -20.83 -5.98
N PHE A 278 -2.63 -20.03 -6.74
CA PHE A 278 -4.08 -20.11 -6.79
C PHE A 278 -4.59 -20.08 -8.23
N ASP A 279 -5.71 -20.76 -8.44
CA ASP A 279 -6.49 -20.75 -9.66
C ASP A 279 -7.62 -19.72 -9.50
N TRP A 280 -7.74 -18.82 -10.46
CA TRP A 280 -8.76 -17.78 -10.52
C TRP A 280 -9.44 -17.76 -11.91
N THR A 281 -9.47 -18.94 -12.56
CA THR A 281 -10.18 -19.16 -13.83
C THR A 281 -11.66 -18.84 -13.69
N ASP A 282 -12.27 -19.30 -12.60
CA ASP A 282 -13.58 -18.82 -12.14
C ASP A 282 -13.36 -17.59 -11.25
N PRO A 283 -13.66 -16.37 -11.74
CA PRO A 283 -13.40 -15.15 -10.98
C PRO A 283 -14.30 -15.01 -9.74
N ALA A 284 -15.40 -15.76 -9.66
CA ALA A 284 -16.28 -15.74 -8.49
C ALA A 284 -15.78 -16.68 -7.38
N ASN A 285 -14.93 -17.66 -7.70
CA ASN A 285 -14.47 -18.69 -6.77
C ASN A 285 -12.97 -18.99 -6.94
N PRO A 286 -12.07 -18.04 -6.62
CA PRO A 286 -10.63 -18.29 -6.67
C PRO A 286 -10.21 -19.29 -5.57
N VAL A 287 -9.33 -20.24 -5.91
CA VAL A 287 -8.94 -21.33 -5.02
C VAL A 287 -7.42 -21.51 -4.95
N GLU A 288 -6.88 -21.58 -3.72
CA GLU A 288 -5.50 -21.99 -3.49
C GLU A 288 -5.28 -23.47 -3.87
N ILE A 289 -4.32 -23.72 -4.75
CA ILE A 289 -3.96 -25.06 -5.24
C ILE A 289 -2.62 -25.56 -4.68
N ALA A 290 -1.71 -24.64 -4.34
CA ALA A 290 -0.47 -24.98 -3.65
C ALA A 290 0.02 -23.78 -2.84
N PHE A 291 0.80 -24.05 -1.80
CA PHE A 291 1.40 -22.99 -1.00
C PHE A 291 2.75 -23.39 -0.42
N PHE A 292 3.48 -22.37 -0.03
CA PHE A 292 4.64 -22.45 0.84
C PHE A 292 4.42 -21.45 1.98
N ASP A 293 4.27 -21.95 3.20
CA ASP A 293 4.22 -21.11 4.40
C ASP A 293 5.64 -20.94 4.96
N ARG A 294 6.02 -19.70 5.24
CA ARG A 294 7.35 -19.34 5.74
C ARG A 294 7.40 -19.33 7.27
N GLY A 295 6.29 -18.98 7.93
CA GLY A 295 6.20 -18.62 9.34
C GLY A 295 6.90 -17.29 9.71
N PRO A 296 6.97 -16.97 11.01
CA PRO A 296 7.49 -15.69 11.50
C PRO A 296 9.00 -15.60 11.41
N VAL A 297 9.54 -14.40 11.15
CA VAL A 297 10.99 -14.14 11.14
C VAL A 297 11.50 -14.24 12.56
N ASP A 298 10.71 -13.70 13.49
CA ASP A 298 10.92 -13.75 14.93
C ASP A 298 9.57 -14.03 15.59
N ALA A 299 9.51 -15.09 16.40
CA ALA A 299 8.28 -15.54 17.05
C ALA A 299 7.86 -14.65 18.24
N GLU A 300 8.72 -13.75 18.70
CA GLU A 300 8.48 -12.88 19.85
C GLU A 300 8.26 -11.43 19.46
N ARG A 301 8.70 -11.02 18.26
CA ARG A 301 8.63 -9.63 17.80
C ARG A 301 8.28 -9.51 16.34
N MET A 302 7.39 -8.56 16.04
CA MET A 302 7.10 -8.19 14.67
C MET A 302 8.33 -7.55 14.03
N THR A 303 8.77 -8.13 12.91
CA THR A 303 9.82 -7.63 12.04
C THR A 303 9.37 -7.76 10.60
N SER A 304 9.80 -6.87 9.70
CA SER A 304 9.48 -6.97 8.28
C SER A 304 10.33 -8.04 7.60
N ALA A 305 9.72 -8.92 6.82
CA ALA A 305 10.47 -9.78 5.90
C ALA A 305 10.83 -9.00 4.62
N GLY A 306 12.13 -8.77 4.40
CA GLY A 306 12.67 -8.06 3.23
C GLY A 306 13.40 -6.76 3.59
N PRO A 307 14.37 -6.29 2.79
CA PRO A 307 14.98 -4.99 3.00
C PRO A 307 13.92 -3.91 2.72
N GLY A 308 13.60 -3.10 3.73
CA GLY A 308 12.80 -1.89 3.53
C GLY A 308 13.52 -0.91 2.58
N PRO A 309 12.85 0.16 2.13
CA PRO A 309 13.44 1.16 1.25
C PRO A 309 14.46 1.99 2.05
N SER A 310 15.68 1.49 2.20
CA SER A 310 16.81 2.26 2.70
C SER A 310 18.12 1.74 2.10
N THR A 311 18.64 2.56 1.19
CA THR A 311 20.06 2.70 0.77
C THR A 311 20.79 1.42 0.35
N GLY A 312 21.08 1.37 -0.96
CA GLY A 312 21.84 0.31 -1.62
C GLY A 312 23.01 -0.20 -0.79
N THR A 313 22.89 -1.43 -0.34
CA THR A 313 24.03 -2.28 0.00
C THR A 313 23.77 -3.62 -0.67
N THR A 314 24.68 -3.99 -1.56
CA THR A 314 24.75 -5.25 -2.27
C THR A 314 24.40 -6.43 -1.36
N ALA A 315 23.46 -7.28 -1.80
CA ALA A 315 23.11 -8.53 -1.15
C ALA A 315 24.34 -9.44 -1.04
N SER A 316 24.90 -9.59 0.17
CA SER A 316 25.77 -10.73 0.46
C SER A 316 24.91 -11.89 0.89
N SER A 317 24.94 -12.98 0.12
CA SER A 317 24.33 -14.25 0.43
C SER A 317 24.93 -14.85 1.71
N SER A 318 24.29 -14.63 2.84
CA SER A 318 24.48 -15.46 4.03
C SER A 318 23.18 -15.43 4.84
N ALA A 319 22.25 -16.31 4.47
CA ALA A 319 21.08 -16.60 5.30
C ALA A 319 21.55 -17.31 6.59
N PRO A 320 21.27 -16.78 7.80
CA PRO A 320 21.35 -17.59 9.00
C PRO A 320 20.18 -18.58 8.97
N ARG A 321 20.51 -19.86 9.14
CA ARG A 321 19.55 -20.95 9.30
C ARG A 321 18.76 -20.73 10.60
N SER A 322 17.49 -20.34 10.52
CA SER A 322 16.59 -20.42 11.68
C SER A 322 16.32 -21.88 12.03
N PRO A 323 16.43 -22.30 13.31
CA PRO A 323 16.06 -23.64 13.73
C PRO A 323 14.56 -23.68 14.05
N GLY A 324 13.77 -24.45 13.31
CA GLY A 324 12.50 -24.98 13.84
C GLY A 324 11.22 -24.83 13.01
N GLY A 325 11.20 -24.15 11.86
CA GLY A 325 10.02 -24.15 10.98
C GLY A 325 10.08 -25.32 9.99
N SER A 326 9.05 -26.16 9.91
CA SER A 326 8.94 -27.17 8.85
C SER A 326 8.77 -26.48 7.50
N THR A 327 9.86 -26.35 6.75
CA THR A 327 9.85 -25.84 5.37
C THR A 327 9.30 -26.94 4.45
N SER A 328 8.01 -26.95 4.18
CA SER A 328 7.39 -27.90 3.26
C SER A 328 6.42 -27.23 2.30
N TRP A 329 6.61 -27.49 1.00
CA TRP A 329 5.58 -27.23 0.00
C TRP A 329 4.40 -28.18 0.23
N SER A 330 3.19 -27.65 0.16
CA SER A 330 1.96 -28.44 0.31
C SER A 330 1.02 -28.15 -0.85
N SER A 331 0.38 -29.19 -1.38
CA SER A 331 -0.66 -29.09 -2.40
C SER A 331 -2.03 -29.30 -1.77
N ARG A 332 -3.00 -28.45 -2.09
CA ARG A 332 -4.42 -28.70 -1.79
C ARG A 332 -5.07 -29.32 -3.03
N PRO A 333 -5.86 -30.40 -2.91
CA PRO A 333 -6.63 -30.88 -4.05
C PRO A 333 -7.60 -29.79 -4.51
N ALA A 334 -7.62 -29.50 -5.81
CA ALA A 334 -8.61 -28.59 -6.38
C ALA A 334 -10.03 -29.14 -6.10
N PRO A 335 -11.00 -28.30 -5.73
CA PRO A 335 -12.39 -28.72 -5.65
C PRO A 335 -12.83 -29.21 -7.03
N THR A 336 -13.42 -30.40 -7.06
CA THR A 336 -13.97 -31.07 -8.24
C THR A 336 -15.25 -30.44 -8.72
#